data_AF-A0A317HET2-F1
#
_entry.id   AF-A0A317HET2-F1
#
_cell.length_a   1.000
_cell.length_b   1.000
_cell.length_c   1.000
_cell.angle_alpha   90.00
_cell.angle_beta   90.00
_cell.angle_gamma   90.00
#
_symmetry.space_group_name_H-M   'P 1'
#
loop_
_entity.id
_entity.type
_entity.pdbx_description
1 polymer ?
#
loop_
_entity_poly.entity_id
_entity_poly.type
_entity_poly.pdbx_seq_one_letter_code
_entity_poly.pdbx_strand_id
1 'polypeptide(L)'
;MSLLAESLVEEWLNRKGFFTIRGIKHGVGELDLLGIHRESNGSVTGQHVEAQVSFRPVGYIAKTTKEMSKRLGIPRGSAKKRTADEVETCARQWVEQKFKSKAKQRVRESLWSGVNWSFHLVHGVAREPKELEVFKSEGVICHPFSELLDELSHRSDHSYSGSAGGDLAEIVAYYKSQEHLMV
;
A
#
# COMPACT_ATOMS: atom_id res chain seq x y z
N MET A 1 -8.62 1.10 10.80
CA MET A 1 -8.11 -0.16 10.24
C MET A 1 -6.73 -0.03 9.59
N SER A 2 -6.22 1.18 9.30
CA SER A 2 -4.90 1.30 8.65
C SER A 2 -3.75 0.82 9.54
N LEU A 3 -3.74 1.13 10.84
CA LEU A 3 -2.61 0.83 11.72
C LEU A 3 -2.21 -0.66 11.76
N LEU A 4 -3.17 -1.58 11.95
CA LEU A 4 -2.89 -3.02 11.97
C LEU A 4 -2.46 -3.55 10.60
N ALA A 5 -3.07 -3.04 9.53
CA ALA A 5 -2.68 -3.39 8.18
C ALA A 5 -1.25 -2.91 7.88
N GLU A 6 -0.91 -1.68 8.25
CA GLU A 6 0.44 -1.14 8.10
C GLU A 6 1.46 -1.94 8.92
N SER A 7 1.12 -2.40 10.14
CA SER A 7 1.99 -3.28 10.94
C SER A 7 2.26 -4.62 10.25
N LEU A 8 1.26 -5.21 9.59
CA LEU A 8 1.46 -6.44 8.82
C LEU A 8 2.26 -6.18 7.53
N VAL A 9 2.08 -5.03 6.89
CA VAL A 9 2.90 -4.61 5.73
C VAL A 9 4.36 -4.38 6.13
N GLU A 10 4.59 -3.77 7.30
CA GLU A 10 5.92 -3.60 7.88
C GLU A 10 6.59 -4.96 8.10
N GLU A 11 5.93 -5.88 8.80
CA GLU A 11 6.43 -7.24 9.02
C GLU A 11 6.71 -7.96 7.69
N TRP A 12 5.82 -7.83 6.71
CA TRP A 12 5.98 -8.43 5.39
C TRP A 12 7.25 -7.94 4.67
N LEU A 13 7.56 -6.64 4.78
CA LEU A 13 8.81 -6.10 4.26
C LEU A 13 10.03 -6.52 5.08
N ASN A 14 9.93 -6.55 6.41
CA ASN A 14 11.05 -6.97 7.27
C ASN A 14 11.45 -8.43 7.00
N ARG A 15 10.48 -9.32 6.78
CA ARG A 15 10.76 -10.71 6.38
C ARG A 15 11.44 -10.83 5.02
N LYS A 16 11.32 -9.82 4.17
CA LYS A 16 12.02 -9.69 2.88
C LYS A 16 13.36 -8.94 2.99
N GLY A 17 13.85 -8.68 4.20
CA GLY A 17 15.14 -8.05 4.45
C GLY A 17 15.12 -6.52 4.36
N PHE A 18 13.95 -5.88 4.25
CA PHE A 18 13.87 -4.43 4.23
C PHE A 18 13.97 -3.85 5.65
N PHE A 19 14.72 -2.75 5.77
CA PHE A 19 14.62 -1.86 6.92
C PHE A 19 13.49 -0.85 6.67
N THR A 20 12.57 -0.70 7.63
CA THR A 20 11.32 0.04 7.43
C THR A 20 11.17 1.25 8.34
N ILE A 21 10.46 2.26 7.84
CA ILE A 21 9.94 3.37 8.64
C ILE A 21 8.45 3.53 8.29
N ARG A 22 7.59 3.50 9.31
CA ARG A 22 6.14 3.61 9.19
C ARG A 22 5.63 4.96 9.69
N GLY A 23 4.56 5.46 9.09
CA GLY A 23 3.85 6.68 9.53
C GLY A 23 4.70 7.95 9.41
N ILE A 24 5.44 8.09 8.32
CA ILE A 24 6.39 9.19 8.13
C ILE A 24 5.61 10.49 7.93
N LYS A 25 5.91 11.50 8.75
CA LYS A 25 5.37 12.85 8.63
C LYS A 25 6.49 13.85 8.45
N HIS A 26 6.48 14.59 7.36
CA HIS A 26 7.45 15.66 7.08
C HIS A 26 6.75 16.86 6.44
N GLY A 27 6.58 17.92 7.23
CA GLY A 27 5.74 19.07 6.87
C GLY A 27 4.28 18.64 6.66
N VAL A 28 3.72 18.96 5.49
CA VAL A 28 2.36 18.53 5.08
C VAL A 28 2.34 17.16 4.37
N GLY A 29 3.49 16.53 4.19
CA GLY A 29 3.61 15.22 3.56
C GLY A 29 3.53 14.09 4.58
N GLU A 30 2.67 13.11 4.30
CA GLU A 30 2.58 11.86 5.05
C GLU A 30 2.84 10.69 4.10
N LEU A 31 3.63 9.70 4.50
CA LEU A 31 3.82 8.43 3.78
C LEU A 31 3.47 7.30 4.74
N ASP A 32 2.70 6.32 4.28
CA ASP A 32 2.31 5.20 5.14
C ASP A 32 3.54 4.37 5.54
N LEU A 33 4.35 3.95 4.56
CA LEU A 33 5.55 3.15 4.83
C LEU A 33 6.65 3.34 3.75
N LEU A 34 7.90 3.40 4.20
CA LEU A 34 9.07 3.24 3.34
C LEU A 34 9.88 2.02 3.80
N GLY A 35 10.40 1.25 2.85
CA GLY A 35 11.37 0.20 3.07
C GLY A 35 12.65 0.46 2.26
N ILE A 36 13.81 0.21 2.85
CA ILE A 36 15.11 0.23 2.18
C ILE A 36 15.71 -1.17 2.22
N HIS A 37 16.22 -1.63 1.08
CA HIS A 37 16.91 -2.91 0.95
C HIS A 37 18.29 -2.69 0.32
N ARG A 38 19.29 -3.43 0.80
CA ARG A 38 20.63 -3.44 0.22
C ARG A 38 20.75 -4.65 -0.69
N GLU A 39 20.99 -4.40 -1.97
CA GLU A 39 21.17 -5.43 -2.96
C GLU A 39 22.54 -6.11 -2.81
N SER A 40 22.65 -7.33 -3.34
CA SER A 40 23.90 -8.12 -3.32
C SER A 40 25.07 -7.43 -4.03
N ASN A 41 24.78 -6.60 -5.04
CA ASN A 41 25.77 -5.78 -5.75
C ASN A 41 26.19 -4.51 -4.97
N GLY A 42 25.70 -4.32 -3.75
CA GLY A 42 25.99 -3.19 -2.89
C GLY A 42 25.13 -1.94 -3.14
N SER A 43 24.28 -1.93 -4.18
CA SER A 43 23.32 -0.85 -4.41
C SER A 43 22.19 -0.86 -3.38
N VAL A 44 21.47 0.26 -3.28
CA VAL A 44 20.35 0.43 -2.35
C VAL A 44 19.09 0.70 -3.16
N THR A 45 18.04 -0.08 -2.89
CA THR A 45 16.72 0.08 -3.49
C THR A 45 15.71 0.48 -2.41
N GLY A 46 14.65 1.18 -2.85
CA GLY A 46 13.61 1.67 -1.97
C GLY A 46 12.22 1.24 -2.42
N GLN A 47 11.36 0.94 -1.46
CA GLN A 47 9.94 0.74 -1.67
C GLN A 47 9.16 1.80 -0.93
N HIS A 48 8.24 2.46 -1.62
CA HIS A 48 7.23 3.31 -1.02
C HIS A 48 5.88 2.61 -1.12
N VAL A 49 5.34 2.27 0.04
CA VAL A 49 4.10 1.50 0.17
C VAL A 49 3.01 2.39 0.74
N GLU A 50 1.83 2.36 0.11
CA GLU A 50 0.58 2.90 0.65
C GLU A 50 -0.37 1.74 0.95
N ALA A 51 -0.99 1.74 2.13
CA ALA A 51 -1.88 0.68 2.60
C ALA A 51 -3.35 1.14 2.55
N GLN A 52 -4.14 0.56 1.65
CA GLN A 52 -5.56 0.84 1.47
C GLN A 52 -6.40 -0.43 1.69
N VAL A 53 -6.48 -0.85 2.96
CA VAL A 53 -7.18 -2.10 3.34
C VAL A 53 -8.61 -1.80 3.79
N SER A 54 -9.56 -2.13 2.92
CA SER A 54 -10.99 -2.19 3.23
C SER A 54 -11.55 -3.55 2.84
N PHE A 55 -12.20 -4.25 3.76
CA PHE A 55 -12.82 -5.55 3.50
C PHE A 55 -14.25 -5.44 2.94
N ARG A 56 -14.87 -4.26 3.10
CA ARG A 56 -16.25 -3.96 2.67
C ARG A 56 -16.30 -2.53 2.11
N PRO A 57 -15.68 -2.27 0.93
CA PRO A 57 -15.56 -0.92 0.40
C PRO A 57 -16.93 -0.37 -0.02
N VAL A 58 -17.30 0.79 0.54
CA VAL A 58 -18.48 1.55 0.10
C VAL A 58 -18.14 2.46 -1.08
N GLY A 59 -16.93 3.00 -1.11
CA GLY A 59 -16.45 3.95 -2.11
C GLY A 59 -15.29 3.40 -2.95
N TYR A 60 -14.85 4.24 -3.87
CA TYR A 60 -13.65 4.07 -4.67
C TYR A 60 -12.39 4.32 -3.83
N ILE A 61 -11.25 3.73 -4.22
CA ILE A 61 -9.95 4.03 -3.60
C ILE A 61 -9.55 5.48 -3.96
N ALA A 62 -9.65 5.83 -5.24
CA ALA A 62 -9.42 7.17 -5.74
C ALA A 62 -10.67 8.03 -5.55
N LYS A 63 -10.51 9.10 -4.76
CA LYS A 63 -11.57 10.11 -4.58
C LYS A 63 -11.77 10.90 -5.87
N THR A 64 -12.99 11.37 -6.11
CA THR A 64 -13.30 12.29 -7.20
C THR A 64 -12.37 13.51 -7.12
N THR A 65 -11.86 13.96 -8.26
CA THR A 65 -11.01 15.16 -8.31
C THR A 65 -11.77 16.40 -7.83
N LYS A 66 -11.05 17.46 -7.42
CA LYS A 66 -11.69 18.70 -6.96
C LYS A 66 -12.52 19.33 -8.09
N GLU A 67 -11.99 19.29 -9.30
CA GLU A 67 -12.57 19.85 -10.51
C GLU A 67 -13.86 19.10 -10.88
N MET A 68 -13.83 17.76 -10.87
CA MET A 68 -15.01 16.96 -11.15
C MET A 68 -16.05 17.05 -10.04
N SER A 69 -15.62 17.10 -8.78
CA SER A 69 -16.52 17.29 -7.63
C SER A 69 -17.31 18.60 -7.77
N LYS A 70 -16.63 19.69 -8.15
CA LYS A 70 -17.27 20.99 -8.42
C LYS A 70 -18.20 20.95 -9.64
N ARG A 71 -17.75 20.36 -10.76
CA ARG A 71 -18.52 20.26 -12.01
C ARG A 71 -19.80 19.44 -11.86
N LEU A 72 -19.73 18.33 -11.12
CA LEU A 72 -20.82 17.37 -10.99
C LEU A 72 -21.71 17.64 -9.76
N GLY A 73 -21.32 18.57 -8.88
CA GLY A 73 -22.04 18.85 -7.64
C GLY A 73 -22.07 17.68 -6.65
N ILE A 74 -21.04 16.82 -6.67
CA ILE A 74 -20.96 15.64 -5.79
C ILE A 74 -19.77 15.74 -4.83
N PRO A 75 -19.86 15.22 -3.59
CA PRO A 75 -18.72 15.13 -2.69
C PRO A 75 -17.56 14.29 -3.27
N ARG A 76 -16.32 14.61 -2.90
CA ARG A 76 -15.13 13.87 -3.39
C ARG A 76 -15.15 12.37 -3.03
N GLY A 77 -15.76 12.02 -1.90
CA GLY A 77 -15.93 10.63 -1.45
C GLY A 77 -17.19 9.95 -1.99
N SER A 78 -17.89 10.55 -2.97
CA SER A 78 -19.15 10.01 -3.47
C SER A 78 -18.98 8.60 -4.04
N ALA A 79 -19.92 7.74 -3.65
CA ALA A 79 -20.06 6.36 -4.11
C ALA A 79 -20.86 6.25 -5.42
N LYS A 80 -21.28 7.37 -6.03
CA LYS A 80 -22.02 7.39 -7.30
C LYS A 80 -21.23 6.64 -8.39
N LYS A 81 -21.93 5.90 -9.25
CA LYS A 81 -21.31 5.21 -10.39
C LYS A 81 -20.60 6.23 -11.28
N ARG A 82 -19.35 5.94 -11.62
CA ARG A 82 -18.49 6.76 -12.49
C ARG A 82 -18.41 6.10 -13.86
N THR A 83 -18.22 6.91 -14.88
CA THR A 83 -17.81 6.45 -16.21
C THR A 83 -16.36 5.96 -16.19
N ALA A 84 -15.95 5.21 -17.21
CA ALA A 84 -14.57 4.72 -17.32
C ALA A 84 -13.55 5.88 -17.29
N ASP A 85 -13.80 6.94 -18.05
CA ASP A 85 -12.95 8.13 -18.11
C ASP A 85 -12.86 8.85 -16.76
N GLU A 86 -13.95 8.91 -16.00
CA GLU A 86 -13.97 9.49 -14.65
C GLU A 86 -13.16 8.64 -13.68
N VAL A 87 -13.25 7.30 -13.76
CA VAL A 87 -12.43 6.38 -12.95
C VAL A 87 -10.95 6.58 -13.26
N GLU A 88 -10.59 6.59 -14.55
CA GLU A 88 -9.21 6.77 -15.00
C GLU A 88 -8.63 8.11 -14.55
N THR A 89 -9.40 9.20 -14.71
CA THR A 89 -9.00 10.54 -14.26
C THR A 89 -8.77 10.60 -12.75
N CYS A 90 -9.67 10.01 -11.96
CA CYS A 90 -9.52 9.94 -10.50
C CYS A 90 -8.28 9.12 -10.11
N ALA A 91 -8.12 7.95 -10.73
CA ALA A 91 -7.06 7.01 -10.40
C ALA A 91 -5.68 7.58 -10.70
N ARG A 92 -5.48 8.20 -11.87
CA ARG A 92 -4.23 8.92 -12.19
C ARG A 92 -3.93 10.03 -11.19
N GLN A 93 -4.92 10.86 -10.87
CA GLN A 93 -4.73 11.93 -9.88
C GLN A 93 -4.38 11.36 -8.50
N TRP A 94 -4.95 10.23 -8.12
CA TRP A 94 -4.65 9.56 -6.86
C TRP A 94 -3.21 9.05 -6.82
N VAL A 95 -2.72 8.40 -7.89
CA VAL A 95 -1.31 7.97 -8.00
C VAL A 95 -0.37 9.17 -7.92
N GLU A 96 -0.70 10.26 -8.62
CA GLU A 96 0.08 11.49 -8.55
C GLU A 96 0.17 12.02 -7.11
N GLN A 97 -0.96 12.12 -6.41
CA GLN A 97 -1.01 12.61 -5.04
C GLN A 97 -0.26 11.70 -4.05
N LYS A 98 -0.45 10.39 -4.18
CA LYS A 98 0.08 9.41 -3.23
C LYS A 98 1.53 9.09 -3.46
N PHE A 99 2.00 8.97 -4.70
CA PHE A 99 3.36 8.51 -4.98
C PHE A 99 4.26 9.59 -5.62
N LYS A 100 3.75 10.30 -6.62
CA LYS A 100 4.58 11.09 -7.55
C LYS A 100 4.69 12.58 -7.21
N SER A 101 3.85 13.11 -6.31
CA SER A 101 3.86 14.54 -6.01
C SER A 101 5.23 15.04 -5.51
N LYS A 102 5.57 16.30 -5.79
CA LYS A 102 6.83 16.92 -5.35
C LYS A 102 7.04 16.82 -3.84
N ALA A 103 5.97 16.87 -3.04
CA ALA A 103 6.06 16.70 -1.59
C ALA A 103 6.55 15.30 -1.24
N LYS A 104 5.94 14.26 -1.84
CA LYS A 104 6.30 12.85 -1.63
C LYS A 104 7.74 12.55 -2.07
N GLN A 105 8.16 13.11 -3.21
CA GLN A 105 9.54 13.02 -3.70
C GLN A 105 10.54 13.64 -2.70
N ARG A 106 10.27 14.86 -2.21
CA ARG A 106 11.14 15.53 -1.25
C ARG A 106 11.32 14.74 0.05
N VAL A 107 10.25 14.15 0.59
CA VAL A 107 10.37 13.33 1.80
C VAL A 107 11.31 12.15 1.57
N ARG A 108 11.13 11.43 0.45
CA ARG A 108 12.00 10.30 0.09
C ARG A 108 13.45 10.72 -0.10
N GLU A 109 13.69 11.79 -0.86
CA GLU A 109 15.04 12.32 -1.11
C GLU A 109 15.72 12.80 0.18
N SER A 110 14.96 13.39 1.11
CA SER A 110 15.48 13.84 2.41
C SER A 110 15.86 12.70 3.35
N LEU A 111 15.19 11.55 3.24
CA LEU A 111 15.48 10.37 4.05
C LEU A 111 16.59 9.53 3.44
N TRP A 112 16.57 9.35 2.12
CA TRP A 112 17.55 8.57 1.37
C TRP A 112 17.72 9.14 -0.03
N SER A 113 18.79 9.92 -0.20
CA SER A 113 19.12 10.53 -1.48
C SER A 113 19.61 9.51 -2.50
N GLY A 114 19.24 9.71 -3.77
CA GLY A 114 19.70 8.88 -4.89
C GLY A 114 19.19 7.43 -4.90
N VAL A 115 18.27 7.04 -4.01
CA VAL A 115 17.66 5.71 -4.02
C VAL A 115 16.64 5.60 -5.16
N ASN A 116 16.68 4.47 -5.87
CA ASN A 116 15.65 4.14 -6.84
C ASN A 116 14.40 3.59 -6.11
N TRP A 117 13.30 4.33 -6.19
CA TRP A 117 12.06 4.02 -5.49
C TRP A 117 11.04 3.34 -6.40
N SER A 118 10.58 2.17 -5.98
CA SER A 118 9.40 1.51 -6.54
C SER A 118 8.15 1.86 -5.71
N PHE A 119 6.98 1.86 -6.35
CA PHE A 119 5.71 2.26 -5.75
C PHE A 119 4.78 1.07 -5.59
N HIS A 120 4.29 0.87 -4.37
CA HIS A 120 3.51 -0.29 -4.00
C HIS A 120 2.20 0.14 -3.35
N LEU A 121 1.10 -0.49 -3.74
CA LEU A 121 -0.19 -0.36 -3.09
C LEU A 121 -0.56 -1.72 -2.50
N VAL A 122 -0.72 -1.79 -1.18
CA VAL A 122 -1.34 -2.95 -0.53
C VAL A 122 -2.82 -2.65 -0.36
N HIS A 123 -3.71 -3.47 -0.93
CA HIS A 123 -5.13 -3.18 -0.95
C HIS A 123 -6.00 -4.33 -0.44
N GLY A 124 -7.10 -3.98 0.22
CA GLY A 124 -8.18 -4.93 0.51
C GLY A 124 -9.02 -5.20 -0.74
N VAL A 125 -10.33 -5.29 -0.57
CA VAL A 125 -11.26 -5.37 -1.70
C VAL A 125 -11.33 -4.00 -2.38
N ALA A 126 -11.10 -3.95 -3.69
CA ALA A 126 -11.37 -2.77 -4.51
C ALA A 126 -12.80 -2.86 -5.04
N ARG A 127 -13.58 -1.79 -4.83
CA ARG A 127 -14.95 -1.72 -5.37
C ARG A 127 -14.96 -1.67 -6.90
N GLU A 128 -14.00 -0.96 -7.48
CA GLU A 128 -13.86 -0.76 -8.92
C GLU A 128 -12.51 -1.32 -9.36
N PRO A 129 -12.46 -2.54 -9.94
CA PRO A 129 -11.22 -3.17 -10.38
C PRO A 129 -10.44 -2.31 -11.39
N LYS A 130 -11.13 -1.48 -12.18
CA LYS A 130 -10.50 -0.58 -13.14
C LYS A 130 -9.53 0.42 -12.50
N GLU A 131 -9.74 0.79 -11.23
CA GLU A 131 -8.80 1.63 -10.49
C GLU A 131 -7.42 0.95 -10.37
N LEU A 132 -7.41 -0.34 -10.06
CA LEU A 132 -6.18 -1.12 -9.92
C LEU A 132 -5.44 -1.27 -11.25
N GLU A 133 -6.17 -1.43 -12.35
CA GLU A 133 -5.56 -1.46 -13.71
C GLU A 133 -4.85 -0.14 -14.01
N VAL A 134 -5.49 0.99 -13.69
CA VAL A 134 -4.90 2.32 -13.91
C VAL A 134 -3.69 2.53 -13.01
N PHE A 135 -3.75 2.13 -11.74
CA PHE A 135 -2.60 2.20 -10.83
C PHE A 135 -1.39 1.40 -11.38
N LYS A 136 -1.63 0.19 -11.87
CA LYS A 136 -0.60 -0.64 -12.52
C LYS A 136 -0.02 0.04 -13.75
N SER A 137 -0.87 0.59 -14.62
CA SER A 137 -0.42 1.33 -15.82
C SER A 137 0.42 2.56 -15.49
N GLU A 138 0.24 3.15 -14.31
CA GLU A 138 0.99 4.30 -13.81
C GLU A 138 2.28 3.92 -13.07
N GLY A 139 2.65 2.64 -13.06
CA GLY A 139 3.88 2.12 -12.44
C GLY A 139 3.76 1.75 -10.97
N VAL A 140 2.54 1.53 -10.45
CA VAL A 140 2.31 1.08 -9.08
C VAL A 140 2.08 -0.44 -9.05
N ILE A 141 2.84 -1.16 -8.24
CA ILE A 141 2.64 -2.59 -8.02
C ILE A 141 1.53 -2.77 -6.97
N CYS A 142 0.42 -3.40 -7.36
CA CYS A 142 -0.71 -3.62 -6.47
C CYS A 142 -0.67 -5.05 -5.88
N HIS A 143 -0.64 -5.12 -4.54
CA HIS A 143 -0.61 -6.35 -3.75
C HIS A 143 -1.95 -6.52 -3.04
N PRO A 144 -2.71 -7.58 -3.34
CA PRO A 144 -3.87 -7.95 -2.55
C PRO A 144 -3.45 -8.27 -1.11
N PHE A 145 -4.13 -7.70 -0.12
CA PHE A 145 -3.83 -7.92 1.28
C PHE A 145 -4.00 -9.39 1.67
N SER A 146 -4.90 -10.12 1.01
CA SER A 146 -5.06 -11.57 1.19
C SER A 146 -3.80 -12.37 0.83
N GLU A 147 -3.10 -11.99 -0.23
CA GLU A 147 -1.84 -12.64 -0.65
C GLU A 147 -0.73 -12.35 0.37
N LEU A 148 -0.67 -11.10 0.86
CA LEU A 148 0.26 -10.72 1.93
C LEU A 148 0.02 -11.52 3.22
N LEU A 149 -1.25 -11.69 3.63
CA LEU A 149 -1.59 -12.51 4.80
C LEU A 149 -1.24 -13.99 4.59
N ASP A 150 -1.34 -14.48 3.36
CA ASP A 150 -0.90 -15.82 3.01
C ASP A 150 0.61 -15.97 3.14
N GLU A 151 1.39 -15.07 2.54
CA GLU A 151 2.84 -15.06 2.70
C GLU A 151 3.26 -14.99 4.18
N LEU A 152 2.62 -14.14 4.98
CA LEU A 152 2.93 -14.00 6.40
C LEU A 152 2.56 -15.23 7.24
N SER A 153 1.56 -16.02 6.81
CA SER A 153 1.18 -17.25 7.52
C SER A 153 2.19 -18.38 7.38
N HIS A 154 3.13 -18.27 6.42
CA HIS A 154 4.21 -19.23 6.23
C HIS A 154 5.51 -18.64 6.80
N ARG A 155 6.11 -19.30 7.81
CA ARG A 155 7.46 -18.95 8.25
C ARG A 155 8.48 -19.57 7.28
N SER A 156 9.43 -18.79 6.82
CA SER A 156 10.61 -19.30 6.11
C SER A 156 11.81 -19.33 7.08
N ASP A 157 12.71 -20.29 6.90
CA ASP A 157 13.88 -20.48 7.79
C ASP A 157 14.84 -19.28 7.85
N HIS A 158 14.65 -18.28 6.98
CA HIS A 158 15.46 -17.06 6.89
C HIS A 158 14.68 -15.78 7.18
N SER A 159 13.48 -15.86 7.77
CA SER A 159 12.71 -14.66 8.10
C SER A 159 13.22 -13.99 9.38
N TYR A 160 13.63 -12.73 9.28
CA TYR A 160 13.82 -11.88 10.45
C TYR A 160 12.46 -11.59 11.09
N SER A 161 12.31 -11.86 12.39
CA SER A 161 11.12 -11.53 13.17
C SER A 161 11.48 -10.54 14.28
N GLY A 162 10.70 -9.48 14.45
CA GLY A 162 10.95 -8.51 15.53
C GLY A 162 10.10 -7.24 15.49
N SER A 163 9.21 -7.08 14.50
CA SER A 163 8.27 -5.96 14.45
C SER A 163 6.99 -6.28 15.24
N ALA A 164 6.21 -5.25 15.57
CA ALA A 164 4.89 -5.41 16.19
C ALA A 164 3.89 -6.17 15.29
N GLY A 165 4.17 -6.32 13.99
CA GLY A 165 3.38 -7.15 13.08
C GLY A 165 3.63 -8.66 13.22
N GLY A 166 4.71 -9.07 13.90
CA GLY A 166 5.07 -10.47 14.11
C GLY A 166 3.98 -11.25 14.86
N ASP A 167 3.53 -10.75 16.01
CA ASP A 167 2.47 -11.39 16.81
C ASP A 167 1.16 -11.53 16.01
N LEU A 168 0.81 -10.51 15.22
CA LEU A 168 -0.38 -10.55 14.37
C LEU A 168 -0.25 -11.60 13.26
N ALA A 169 0.93 -11.71 12.64
CA ALA A 169 1.21 -12.74 11.64
C ALA A 169 1.11 -14.15 12.25
N GLU A 170 1.56 -14.35 13.50
CA GLU A 170 1.41 -15.62 14.22
C GLU A 170 -0.05 -15.96 14.51
N ILE A 171 -0.87 -14.98 14.92
CA ILE A 171 -2.31 -15.19 15.11
C ILE A 171 -2.99 -15.62 13.78
N VAL A 172 -2.63 -14.97 12.66
CA VAL A 172 -3.15 -15.32 11.34
C VAL A 172 -2.73 -16.74 10.93
N ALA A 173 -1.46 -17.09 11.16
CA ALA A 173 -0.94 -18.44 10.89
C ALA A 173 -1.67 -19.51 11.72
N TYR A 174 -1.85 -19.24 13.02
CA TYR A 174 -2.60 -20.12 13.91
C TYR A 174 -4.03 -20.34 13.40
N TYR A 175 -4.76 -19.26 13.09
CA TYR A 175 -6.13 -19.36 12.56
C TYR A 175 -6.22 -20.23 11.30
N LYS A 176 -5.34 -20.02 10.33
CA LYS A 176 -5.29 -20.82 9.09
C LYS A 176 -4.96 -22.29 9.33
N SER A 177 -4.11 -22.60 10.30
CA SER A 177 -3.78 -24.00 10.62
C SER A 177 -5.00 -24.77 11.15
N GLN A 178 -5.96 -24.08 11.78
CA GLN A 178 -7.20 -24.70 12.27
C GLN A 178 -8.18 -25.02 11.15
N GLU A 179 -8.21 -24.23 10.07
CA GLU A 179 -9.05 -24.53 8.90
C GLU A 179 -8.66 -25.86 8.25
N HIS A 180 -7.37 -26.21 8.24
CA HIS A 180 -6.86 -27.49 7.72
C HIS A 180 -7.18 -28.70 8.62
N LEU A 181 -7.51 -28.49 9.90
CA LEU A 181 -7.86 -29.56 10.83
C LEU A 181 -9.36 -29.88 10.84
N MET A 182 -10.19 -29.08 10.16
CA MET A 182 -11.64 -29.25 10.06
C MET A 182 -12.11 -29.88 8.74
N VAL A 183 -11.18 -30.33 7.89
CA VAL A 183 -11.42 -31.08 6.64
C VAL A 183 -10.90 -32.49 6.80
#